data_AF-A0A2V9K922-F1
#
_entry.id   AF-A0A2V9K922-F1
#
_cell.length_a   1.000
_cell.length_b   1.000
_cell.length_c   1.000
_cell.angle_alpha   90.00
_cell.angle_beta   90.00
_cell.angle_gamma   90.00
#
_symmetry.space_group_name_H-M   'P 1'
#
loop_
_entity.id
_entity.type
_entity.pdbx_description
1 polymer ?
#
loop_
_entity_poly.entity_id
_entity_poly.type
_entity_poly.pdbx_seq_one_letter_code
_entity_poly.pdbx_strand_id
1 'polypeptide(L)'
;MPKRRGNSGTVLANQEGTMTMMTKGKTIARDRRARISRLRLRAKMAAAAFATVFALATGVAQRAQAQTYTVFHSFVASRIDPGGSSPFGGLVVDSAGNLYGTTSYGGVYGYGTVFKLDTSGNETVLHSFTNSDGDGAFPFSGLVMDAARNLYGTTYGGGSSSFGTVFKLDSLANETVLHSFTGRPDDGAFPLAGLLMDAAGDLYGTTQDGGAYGEGTVFKLDTSGDEVVLHSFSRPYTDGPGADGAYPQAGLVMDAAGNLYGTASGAGAFGWGTVFKLDTSGNLTVLHTFTNSGGDGADPIGGLVMDVAGNLYGTTFGGGSSTFGTVFKLDSSGNETVLYSFAGPVFGGPGADGALSQAGLIMDLAGNLYGTTGAGGPYGYGTVFKLDPSGKETVLHSFTGSGGDGLSPSVPLVMDTAGSLFGTTTQGGAYGNFGYGYGGTVFKLTLSEPFAAFAAKLHITPPGFVFDGAFTLGAGAAAINPATQGMTLNVGTYSLVIPAGAFVARPNGAFAFEGAINGARLEIRIAPTGAEAYRIHVMASGVNLTALTNPVPVTLTIGNNAGTTAVTAAIR
;
A
#
# COMPACT_ATOMS: atom_id res chain seq x y z
N MET A 1 47.14 -80.02 2.59
CA MET A 1 47.18 -78.55 2.55
C MET A 1 45.74 -78.08 2.34
N PRO A 2 45.12 -77.40 3.32
CA PRO A 2 45.32 -75.97 3.58
C PRO A 2 45.46 -75.60 5.08
N LYS A 3 45.75 -74.31 5.33
CA LYS A 3 46.09 -73.71 6.63
C LYS A 3 44.91 -73.68 7.63
N ARG A 4 45.27 -73.82 8.91
CA ARG A 4 44.47 -74.16 10.09
C ARG A 4 43.70 -72.98 10.73
N ARG A 5 42.51 -73.34 11.27
CA ARG A 5 41.73 -72.76 12.39
C ARG A 5 42.62 -72.55 13.64
N GLY A 6 42.35 -71.77 14.67
CA GLY A 6 41.15 -71.08 15.18
C GLY A 6 41.24 -71.07 16.73
N ASN A 7 40.82 -69.96 17.33
CA ASN A 7 40.24 -69.80 18.68
C ASN A 7 41.07 -70.04 19.98
N SER A 8 40.61 -69.34 21.04
CA SER A 8 40.76 -69.59 22.50
C SER A 8 41.66 -68.64 23.31
N GLY A 9 41.03 -67.84 24.18
CA GLY A 9 41.06 -68.11 25.63
C GLY A 9 42.17 -67.47 26.49
N THR A 10 41.72 -66.59 27.38
CA THR A 10 42.33 -65.94 28.55
C THR A 10 43.14 -66.81 29.55
N VAL A 11 44.10 -66.19 30.27
CA VAL A 11 44.21 -66.03 31.77
C VAL A 11 45.68 -65.95 32.28
N LEU A 12 45.99 -64.84 32.99
CA LEU A 12 46.89 -64.57 34.16
C LEU A 12 48.32 -65.16 34.23
N ALA A 13 49.34 -64.60 34.93
CA ALA A 13 49.73 -63.32 35.54
C ALA A 13 51.10 -63.55 36.23
N ASN A 14 51.82 -62.46 36.57
CA ASN A 14 52.79 -62.23 37.68
C ASN A 14 54.01 -61.42 37.20
N GLN A 15 54.09 -60.11 37.55
CA GLN A 15 54.75 -59.50 38.74
C GLN A 15 56.28 -59.72 38.74
N GLU A 16 57.22 -58.79 38.99
CA GLU A 16 57.36 -57.40 39.47
C GLU A 16 58.85 -57.01 39.18
N GLY A 17 59.38 -55.78 39.21
CA GLY A 17 58.90 -54.46 39.60
C GLY A 17 60.03 -53.39 39.51
N THR A 18 59.62 -52.12 39.68
CA THR A 18 60.35 -50.95 40.27
C THR A 18 61.60 -50.38 39.56
N MET A 19 61.91 -49.08 39.46
CA MET A 19 61.38 -47.81 40.01
C MET A 19 62.15 -46.64 39.34
N THR A 20 61.55 -45.44 39.19
CA THR A 20 62.09 -44.13 39.69
C THR A 20 61.09 -42.99 39.33
N MET A 21 60.44 -42.42 40.35
CA MET A 21 59.57 -41.23 40.29
C MET A 21 60.26 -40.04 40.95
N MET A 22 60.73 -39.03 40.19
CA MET A 22 61.01 -37.68 40.73
C MET A 22 60.92 -36.60 39.64
N THR A 23 59.73 -36.34 39.07
CA THR A 23 59.49 -35.12 38.25
C THR A 23 58.03 -34.74 37.99
N LYS A 24 57.02 -35.48 38.51
CA LYS A 24 55.60 -35.22 38.18
C LYS A 24 54.90 -34.14 39.03
N GLY A 25 55.35 -33.90 40.26
CA GLY A 25 54.60 -33.05 41.23
C GLY A 25 54.53 -31.55 40.91
N LYS A 26 55.64 -30.92 40.49
CA LYS A 26 55.67 -29.47 40.18
C LYS A 26 55.00 -29.13 38.85
N THR A 27 55.01 -30.06 37.89
CA THR A 27 54.42 -29.88 36.56
C THR A 27 52.89 -29.91 36.63
N ILE A 28 52.31 -30.80 37.44
CA ILE A 28 50.85 -30.94 37.61
C ILE A 28 50.21 -29.69 38.25
N ALA A 29 50.88 -29.06 39.22
CA ALA A 29 50.35 -27.88 39.89
C ALA A 29 50.33 -26.62 39.01
N ARG A 30 51.35 -26.43 38.14
CA ARG A 30 51.39 -25.34 37.15
C ARG A 30 50.33 -25.53 36.08
N ASP A 31 50.15 -26.76 35.58
CA ASP A 31 49.13 -27.07 34.59
C ASP A 31 47.71 -26.86 35.13
N ARG A 32 47.45 -27.21 36.40
CA ARG A 32 46.14 -26.98 37.02
C ARG A 32 45.79 -25.50 37.14
N ARG A 33 46.76 -24.64 37.52
CA ARG A 33 46.56 -23.18 37.59
C ARG A 33 46.36 -22.57 36.20
N ALA A 34 47.11 -23.01 35.20
CA ALA A 34 46.95 -22.55 33.82
C ALA A 34 45.58 -22.97 33.22
N ARG A 35 45.12 -24.20 33.52
CA ARG A 35 43.82 -24.70 33.05
C ARG A 35 42.64 -23.98 33.70
N ILE A 36 42.73 -23.65 35.00
CA ILE A 36 41.71 -22.86 35.72
C ILE A 36 41.69 -21.40 35.22
N SER A 37 42.86 -20.81 34.95
CA SER A 37 42.98 -19.48 34.34
C SER A 37 42.31 -19.42 32.95
N ARG A 38 42.59 -20.41 32.08
CA ARG A 38 41.96 -20.51 30.75
C ARG A 38 40.46 -20.78 30.82
N LEU A 39 39.98 -21.55 31.80
CA LEU A 39 38.53 -21.74 32.03
C LEU A 39 37.85 -20.44 32.48
N ARG A 40 38.47 -19.68 33.40
CA ARG A 40 37.95 -18.39 33.86
C ARG A 40 37.94 -17.34 32.75
N LEU A 41 38.94 -17.34 31.87
CA LEU A 41 38.98 -16.45 30.69
C LEU A 41 37.91 -16.82 29.66
N ARG A 42 37.71 -18.13 29.38
CA ARG A 42 36.63 -18.62 28.51
C ARG A 42 35.24 -18.34 29.07
N ALA A 43 35.05 -18.47 30.39
CA ALA A 43 33.80 -18.11 31.05
C ALA A 43 33.52 -16.60 31.02
N LYS A 44 34.55 -15.76 31.19
CA LYS A 44 34.43 -14.29 31.04
C LYS A 44 34.16 -13.87 29.59
N MET A 45 34.78 -14.51 28.60
CA MET A 45 34.49 -14.26 27.18
C MET A 45 33.11 -14.78 26.76
N ALA A 46 32.66 -15.92 27.30
CA ALA A 46 31.31 -16.43 27.06
C ALA A 46 30.24 -15.55 27.71
N ALA A 47 30.49 -15.02 28.91
CA ALA A 47 29.60 -14.07 29.57
C ALA A 47 29.57 -12.70 28.86
N ALA A 48 30.72 -12.23 28.35
CA ALA A 48 30.79 -11.04 27.51
C ALA A 48 30.05 -11.25 26.18
N ALA A 49 30.24 -12.39 25.51
CA ALA A 49 29.52 -12.72 24.27
C ALA A 49 28.00 -12.86 24.49
N PHE A 50 27.55 -13.42 25.62
CA PHE A 50 26.13 -13.45 25.98
C PHE A 50 25.58 -12.05 26.30
N ALA A 51 26.37 -11.18 26.95
CA ALA A 51 25.97 -9.80 27.21
C ALA A 51 25.90 -8.96 25.92
N THR A 52 26.79 -9.19 24.93
CA THR A 52 26.72 -8.49 23.64
C THR A 52 25.58 -9.02 22.76
N VAL A 53 25.29 -10.33 22.80
CA VAL A 53 24.13 -10.91 22.09
C VAL A 53 22.80 -10.48 22.73
N PHE A 54 22.75 -10.29 24.06
CA PHE A 54 21.55 -9.76 24.73
C PHE A 54 21.41 -8.24 24.61
N ALA A 55 22.51 -7.48 24.53
CA ALA A 55 22.50 -6.03 24.28
C ALA A 55 22.21 -5.68 22.81
N LEU A 56 22.54 -6.56 21.85
CA LEU A 56 22.09 -6.45 20.45
C LEU A 56 20.64 -6.91 20.25
N ALA A 57 20.10 -7.73 21.15
CA ALA A 57 18.69 -8.15 21.14
C ALA A 57 17.74 -7.23 21.94
N THR A 58 18.26 -6.28 22.72
CA THR A 58 17.46 -5.31 23.51
C THR A 58 17.52 -3.88 22.96
N GLY A 59 18.25 -3.64 21.87
CA GLY A 59 18.40 -2.32 21.22
C GLY A 59 17.57 -2.09 19.95
N VAL A 60 16.84 -3.10 19.48
CA VAL A 60 15.80 -2.92 18.45
C VAL A 60 14.63 -3.78 18.87
N ALA A 61 13.68 -3.20 19.60
CA ALA A 61 12.33 -3.73 19.58
C ALA A 61 11.87 -3.59 18.12
N GLN A 62 12.10 -4.63 17.31
CA GLN A 62 11.52 -4.69 15.98
C GLN A 62 10.01 -4.54 16.16
N ARG A 63 9.43 -3.61 15.39
CA ARG A 63 7.98 -3.44 15.35
C ARG A 63 7.38 -4.80 15.00
N ALA A 64 6.62 -5.38 15.92
CA ALA A 64 5.63 -6.37 15.52
C ALA A 64 4.42 -5.59 14.98
N GLN A 65 4.55 -5.02 13.78
CA GLN A 65 3.36 -4.64 13.03
C GLN A 65 2.64 -5.94 12.68
N ALA A 66 1.47 -6.14 13.28
CA ALA A 66 0.61 -7.23 12.85
C ALA A 66 -0.06 -6.77 11.55
N GLN A 67 0.54 -7.06 10.42
CA GLN A 67 -0.08 -6.87 9.12
C GLN A 67 -0.84 -8.12 8.73
N THR A 68 -2.12 -7.97 8.41
CA THR A 68 -2.93 -9.08 7.90
C THR A 68 -3.22 -8.82 6.43
N TYR A 69 -2.70 -9.70 5.58
CA TYR A 69 -3.03 -9.73 4.16
C TYR A 69 -4.26 -10.63 3.97
N THR A 70 -5.20 -10.18 3.15
CA THR A 70 -6.40 -10.94 2.79
C THR A 70 -6.66 -10.77 1.30
N VAL A 71 -6.84 -11.88 0.60
CA VAL A 71 -7.41 -11.87 -0.74
C VAL A 71 -8.89 -11.57 -0.58
N PHE A 72 -9.30 -10.37 -0.96
CA PHE A 72 -10.66 -9.87 -0.80
C PHE A 72 -11.57 -10.38 -1.92
N HIS A 73 -11.02 -10.47 -3.14
CA HIS A 73 -11.68 -11.06 -4.30
C HIS A 73 -10.63 -11.65 -5.26
N SER A 74 -10.98 -12.70 -6.00
CA SER A 74 -10.15 -13.30 -7.04
C SER A 74 -10.92 -13.38 -8.35
N PHE A 75 -10.40 -12.73 -9.38
CA PHE A 75 -10.95 -12.80 -10.72
C PHE A 75 -10.55 -14.10 -11.41
N VAL A 76 -11.46 -14.63 -12.22
CA VAL A 76 -11.20 -15.84 -13.00
C VAL A 76 -10.22 -15.51 -14.13
N ALA A 77 -9.23 -16.36 -14.36
CA ALA A 77 -8.22 -16.16 -15.40
C ALA A 77 -8.75 -16.52 -16.80
N SER A 78 -9.76 -15.80 -17.28
CA SER A 78 -10.39 -16.00 -18.59
C SER A 78 -10.79 -14.67 -19.24
N ARG A 79 -10.38 -14.48 -20.50
CA ARG A 79 -10.73 -13.27 -21.30
C ARG A 79 -12.23 -13.11 -21.56
N ILE A 80 -13.03 -14.14 -21.33
CA ILE A 80 -14.48 -14.15 -21.56
C ILE A 80 -15.25 -14.47 -20.27
N ASP A 81 -14.60 -14.36 -19.12
CA ASP A 81 -15.32 -14.48 -17.86
C ASP A 81 -16.29 -13.30 -17.70
N PRO A 82 -17.58 -13.54 -17.43
CA PRO A 82 -18.56 -12.47 -17.32
C PRO A 82 -18.33 -11.53 -16.13
N GLY A 83 -17.60 -11.94 -15.09
CA GLY A 83 -17.21 -11.11 -13.95
C GLY A 83 -16.12 -10.09 -14.32
N GLY A 84 -15.22 -10.48 -15.23
CA GLY A 84 -14.06 -9.67 -15.58
C GLY A 84 -12.77 -10.38 -15.22
N SER A 85 -11.65 -9.86 -15.74
CA SER A 85 -10.34 -10.47 -15.61
C SER A 85 -9.23 -9.43 -15.80
N SER A 86 -8.10 -9.57 -15.10
CA SER A 86 -6.98 -8.62 -15.08
C SER A 86 -7.41 -7.21 -14.61
N PRO A 87 -7.67 -7.05 -13.29
CA PRO A 87 -8.04 -5.78 -12.70
C PRO A 87 -6.86 -4.81 -12.75
N PHE A 88 -6.91 -3.85 -13.68
CA PHE A 88 -5.83 -2.90 -13.96
C PHE A 88 -6.18 -1.47 -13.52
N GLY A 89 -7.46 -1.14 -13.30
CA GLY A 89 -7.83 0.14 -12.73
C GLY A 89 -7.56 0.22 -11.23
N GLY A 90 -7.07 1.37 -10.77
CA GLY A 90 -7.09 1.71 -9.35
C GLY A 90 -8.52 1.70 -8.79
N LEU A 91 -8.65 1.41 -7.48
CA LEU A 91 -9.94 1.29 -6.82
C LEU A 91 -10.42 2.64 -6.26
N VAL A 92 -11.72 2.88 -6.30
CA VAL A 92 -12.39 3.92 -5.50
C VAL A 92 -13.24 3.26 -4.42
N VAL A 93 -13.26 3.86 -3.23
CA VAL A 93 -14.05 3.37 -2.08
C VAL A 93 -15.17 4.35 -1.77
N ASP A 94 -16.37 3.83 -1.53
CA ASP A 94 -17.49 4.65 -1.08
C ASP A 94 -17.57 4.76 0.46
N SER A 95 -18.44 5.63 0.97
CA SER A 95 -18.65 5.82 2.41
C SER A 95 -19.19 4.58 3.15
N ALA A 96 -19.72 3.59 2.43
CA ALA A 96 -20.17 2.32 3.00
C ALA A 96 -19.07 1.24 2.95
N GLY A 97 -17.89 1.56 2.40
CA GLY A 97 -16.77 0.63 2.27
C GLY A 97 -16.84 -0.31 1.09
N ASN A 98 -17.75 -0.09 0.12
CA ASN A 98 -17.73 -0.84 -1.13
C ASN A 98 -16.61 -0.32 -2.03
N LEU A 99 -15.96 -1.23 -2.77
CA LEU A 99 -14.89 -0.92 -3.70
C LEU A 99 -15.43 -0.96 -5.13
N TYR A 100 -14.95 -0.06 -5.97
CA TYR A 100 -15.28 -0.02 -7.40
C TYR A 100 -13.99 0.05 -8.19
N GLY A 101 -13.96 -0.65 -9.32
CA GLY A 101 -12.79 -0.69 -10.18
C GLY A 101 -13.14 -1.22 -11.56
N THR A 102 -12.10 -1.42 -12.35
CA THR A 102 -12.22 -1.89 -13.74
C THR A 102 -11.37 -3.12 -13.97
N THR A 103 -11.85 -4.01 -14.83
CA THR A 103 -11.06 -5.10 -15.39
C THR A 103 -10.78 -4.83 -16.86
N SER A 104 -9.54 -5.02 -17.27
CA SER A 104 -9.14 -4.72 -18.66
C SER A 104 -9.63 -5.75 -19.67
N TYR A 105 -9.93 -6.97 -19.22
CA TYR A 105 -10.47 -8.06 -20.04
C TYR A 105 -11.66 -8.71 -19.32
N GLY A 106 -12.31 -9.67 -19.99
CA GLY A 106 -13.53 -10.30 -19.48
C GLY A 106 -14.76 -9.43 -19.73
N GLY A 107 -15.81 -9.65 -18.95
CA GLY A 107 -17.16 -9.20 -19.29
C GLY A 107 -17.77 -10.06 -20.39
N VAL A 108 -19.07 -9.85 -20.65
CA VAL A 108 -19.84 -10.65 -21.62
C VAL A 108 -19.23 -10.61 -23.04
N TYR A 109 -18.51 -9.55 -23.37
CA TYR A 109 -17.91 -9.32 -24.70
C TYR A 109 -16.37 -9.42 -24.72
N GLY A 110 -15.73 -9.58 -23.56
CA GLY A 110 -14.27 -9.71 -23.46
C GLY A 110 -13.46 -8.41 -23.50
N TYR A 111 -14.12 -7.25 -23.51
CA TYR A 111 -13.50 -5.92 -23.56
C TYR A 111 -13.39 -5.22 -22.19
N GLY A 112 -13.65 -5.94 -21.10
CA GLY A 112 -13.50 -5.45 -19.74
C GLY A 112 -14.82 -5.11 -19.06
N THR A 113 -14.75 -4.85 -17.75
CA THR A 113 -15.91 -4.50 -16.92
C THR A 113 -15.64 -3.29 -16.03
N VAL A 114 -16.73 -2.65 -15.59
CA VAL A 114 -16.76 -1.90 -14.34
C VAL A 114 -17.42 -2.79 -13.30
N PHE A 115 -16.76 -3.01 -12.17
CA PHE A 115 -17.26 -3.86 -11.09
C PHE A 115 -17.40 -3.11 -9.78
N LYS A 116 -18.22 -3.67 -8.89
CA LYS A 116 -18.35 -3.31 -7.48
C LYS A 116 -18.06 -4.54 -6.62
N LEU A 117 -17.31 -4.38 -5.55
CA LEU A 117 -17.21 -5.34 -4.45
C LEU A 117 -17.88 -4.77 -3.21
N ASP A 118 -18.75 -5.55 -2.58
CA ASP A 118 -19.27 -5.20 -1.26
C ASP A 118 -18.23 -5.42 -0.15
N THR A 119 -18.56 -5.06 1.10
CA THR A 119 -17.65 -5.22 2.25
C THR A 119 -17.31 -6.68 2.59
N SER A 120 -17.98 -7.66 1.95
CA SER A 120 -17.72 -9.09 2.09
C SER A 120 -16.94 -9.65 0.89
N GLY A 121 -16.61 -8.82 -0.10
CA GLY A 121 -15.91 -9.24 -1.34
C GLY A 121 -16.84 -9.81 -2.40
N ASN A 122 -18.17 -9.69 -2.24
CA ASN A 122 -19.11 -10.15 -3.27
C ASN A 122 -19.09 -9.19 -4.45
N GLU A 123 -18.92 -9.75 -5.65
CA GLU A 123 -18.84 -8.98 -6.88
C GLU A 123 -20.21 -8.68 -7.48
N THR A 124 -20.35 -7.48 -8.03
CA THR A 124 -21.42 -7.08 -8.94
C THR A 124 -20.80 -6.40 -10.15
N VAL A 125 -21.00 -6.96 -11.34
CA VAL A 125 -20.64 -6.30 -12.59
C VAL A 125 -21.67 -5.20 -12.86
N LEU A 126 -21.20 -3.96 -12.94
CA LEU A 126 -22.03 -2.79 -13.22
C LEU A 126 -22.16 -2.58 -14.72
N HIS A 127 -21.07 -2.79 -15.46
CA HIS A 127 -21.06 -2.63 -16.91
C HIS A 127 -20.07 -3.59 -17.56
N SER A 128 -20.38 -4.07 -18.76
CA SER A 128 -19.50 -4.87 -19.62
C SER A 128 -19.34 -4.14 -20.94
N PHE A 129 -18.13 -3.67 -21.22
CA PHE A 129 -17.80 -2.95 -22.43
C PHE A 129 -17.98 -3.85 -23.65
N THR A 130 -18.54 -3.31 -24.72
CA THR A 130 -18.94 -4.02 -25.93
C THR A 130 -17.99 -3.78 -27.10
N ASN A 131 -17.23 -2.67 -27.08
CA ASN A 131 -16.46 -2.18 -28.22
C ASN A 131 -17.30 -2.07 -29.51
N SER A 132 -18.58 -1.73 -29.37
CA SER A 132 -19.55 -1.59 -30.48
C SER A 132 -20.44 -0.38 -30.24
N ASP A 133 -21.06 0.15 -31.29
CA ASP A 133 -21.99 1.30 -31.20
C ASP A 133 -21.42 2.55 -30.50
N GLY A 134 -20.09 2.74 -30.57
CA GLY A 134 -19.39 3.88 -29.96
C GLY A 134 -18.94 3.66 -28.51
N ASP A 135 -19.20 2.48 -27.96
CA ASP A 135 -18.75 2.06 -26.64
C ASP A 135 -17.22 1.86 -26.57
N GLY A 136 -16.66 2.00 -25.37
CA GLY A 136 -15.25 1.84 -25.06
C GLY A 136 -14.78 0.38 -25.00
N ALA A 137 -13.47 0.21 -24.79
CA ALA A 137 -12.83 -1.10 -24.64
C ALA A 137 -11.52 -1.00 -23.81
N PHE A 138 -11.20 -2.07 -23.08
CA PHE A 138 -9.97 -2.20 -22.29
C PHE A 138 -9.79 -1.05 -21.28
N PRO A 139 -10.67 -0.95 -20.26
CA PRO A 139 -10.53 0.06 -19.22
C PRO A 139 -9.31 -0.26 -18.35
N PHE A 140 -8.20 0.45 -18.58
CA PHE A 140 -6.99 0.39 -17.74
C PHE A 140 -7.01 1.42 -16.60
N SER A 141 -7.92 2.39 -16.67
CA SER A 141 -7.96 3.49 -15.72
C SER A 141 -8.66 3.14 -14.42
N GLY A 142 -8.22 3.80 -13.33
CA GLY A 142 -9.02 3.89 -12.11
C GLY A 142 -10.21 4.83 -12.28
N LEU A 143 -11.18 4.74 -11.37
CA LEU A 143 -12.41 5.52 -11.41
C LEU A 143 -12.35 6.72 -10.47
N VAL A 144 -13.05 7.80 -10.83
CA VAL A 144 -13.45 8.86 -9.89
C VAL A 144 -14.94 8.78 -9.63
N MET A 145 -15.36 9.15 -8.41
CA MET A 145 -16.76 9.09 -8.00
C MET A 145 -17.22 10.47 -7.54
N ASP A 146 -18.37 10.93 -8.06
CA ASP A 146 -18.98 12.17 -7.60
C ASP A 146 -19.87 11.95 -6.35
N ALA A 147 -20.39 13.05 -5.79
CA ALA A 147 -21.27 12.99 -4.61
C ALA A 147 -22.61 12.29 -4.88
N ALA A 148 -23.04 12.20 -6.14
CA ALA A 148 -24.23 11.46 -6.57
C ALA A 148 -23.95 9.97 -6.82
N ARG A 149 -22.70 9.53 -6.60
CA ARG A 149 -22.20 8.16 -6.81
C ARG A 149 -22.18 7.74 -8.28
N ASN A 150 -22.10 8.70 -9.19
CA ASN A 150 -21.74 8.42 -10.57
C ASN A 150 -20.24 8.10 -10.63
N LEU A 151 -19.87 7.11 -11.44
CA LEU A 151 -18.50 6.68 -11.67
C LEU A 151 -18.03 7.21 -13.01
N TYR A 152 -16.81 7.72 -13.08
CA TYR A 152 -16.22 8.21 -14.30
C TYR A 152 -14.86 7.57 -14.51
N GLY A 153 -14.54 7.27 -15.75
CA GLY A 153 -13.28 6.64 -16.12
C GLY A 153 -13.01 6.78 -17.61
N THR A 154 -11.90 6.18 -18.02
CA THR A 154 -11.48 6.14 -19.42
C THR A 154 -11.29 4.72 -19.90
N THR A 155 -11.51 4.50 -21.19
CA THR A 155 -11.18 3.25 -21.87
C THR A 155 -10.01 3.49 -22.81
N TYR A 156 -9.05 2.57 -22.84
CA TYR A 156 -7.87 2.71 -23.69
C TYR A 156 -8.24 2.64 -25.18
N GLY A 157 -9.16 1.73 -25.54
CA GLY A 157 -9.68 1.56 -26.89
C GLY A 157 -11.19 1.77 -26.96
N GLY A 158 -11.75 1.47 -28.13
CA GLY A 158 -13.17 1.70 -28.44
C GLY A 158 -13.45 3.16 -28.78
N GLY A 159 -14.72 3.55 -28.70
CA GLY A 159 -15.19 4.84 -29.21
C GLY A 159 -15.34 4.86 -30.74
N SER A 160 -15.80 5.98 -31.29
CA SER A 160 -16.06 6.13 -32.73
C SER A 160 -14.82 5.98 -33.62
N SER A 161 -13.62 6.14 -33.06
CA SER A 161 -12.34 6.09 -33.79
C SER A 161 -11.37 5.05 -33.22
N SER A 162 -11.80 4.19 -32.29
CA SER A 162 -10.97 3.17 -31.64
C SER A 162 -9.80 3.70 -30.79
N PHE A 163 -9.78 5.01 -30.47
CA PHE A 163 -8.72 5.66 -29.70
C PHE A 163 -9.06 5.87 -28.22
N GLY A 164 -10.17 5.29 -27.75
CA GLY A 164 -10.58 5.36 -26.36
C GLY A 164 -11.75 6.30 -26.10
N THR A 165 -12.27 6.26 -24.89
CA THR A 165 -13.40 7.09 -24.46
C THR A 165 -13.19 7.66 -23.06
N VAL A 166 -13.94 8.71 -22.75
CA VAL A 166 -14.32 9.09 -21.38
C VAL A 166 -15.76 8.65 -21.17
N PHE A 167 -16.04 7.88 -20.13
CA PHE A 167 -17.38 7.38 -19.83
C PHE A 167 -17.85 7.80 -18.44
N LYS A 168 -19.18 7.77 -18.26
CA LYS A 168 -19.88 7.89 -16.99
C LYS A 168 -20.78 6.67 -16.80
N LEU A 169 -20.79 6.08 -15.61
CA LEU A 169 -21.87 5.22 -15.13
C LEU A 169 -22.66 5.97 -14.07
N ASP A 170 -23.97 6.05 -14.22
CA ASP A 170 -24.82 6.58 -13.16
C ASP A 170 -25.01 5.58 -11.99
N SER A 171 -25.69 6.00 -10.92
CA SER A 171 -25.95 5.15 -9.76
C SER A 171 -26.79 3.89 -10.05
N LEU A 172 -27.44 3.83 -11.22
CA LEU A 172 -28.22 2.69 -11.73
C LEU A 172 -27.41 1.85 -12.73
N ALA A 173 -26.13 2.16 -12.91
CA ALA A 173 -25.21 1.55 -13.86
C ALA A 173 -25.58 1.76 -15.33
N ASN A 174 -26.32 2.83 -15.65
CA ASN A 174 -26.48 3.24 -17.04
C ASN A 174 -25.19 3.95 -17.49
N GLU A 175 -24.62 3.46 -18.58
CA GLU A 175 -23.43 4.03 -19.17
C GLU A 175 -23.77 5.21 -20.09
N THR A 176 -22.89 6.21 -20.12
CA THR A 176 -22.89 7.30 -21.07
C THR A 176 -21.46 7.58 -21.49
N VAL A 177 -21.15 7.41 -22.77
CA VAL A 177 -19.89 7.90 -23.36
C VAL A 177 -19.97 9.41 -23.44
N LEU A 178 -19.11 10.08 -22.66
CA LEU A 178 -19.04 11.55 -22.60
C LEU A 178 -18.15 12.11 -23.71
N HIS A 179 -17.07 11.41 -24.04
CA HIS A 179 -16.17 11.78 -25.14
C HIS A 179 -15.63 10.53 -25.84
N SER A 180 -15.51 10.60 -27.17
CA SER A 180 -14.81 9.60 -27.98
C SER A 180 -13.60 10.25 -28.61
N PHE A 181 -12.42 9.80 -28.22
CA PHE A 181 -11.16 10.33 -28.72
C PHE A 181 -11.01 10.06 -30.21
N THR A 182 -10.58 11.07 -30.96
CA THR A 182 -10.39 11.01 -32.42
C THR A 182 -8.91 10.97 -32.83
N GLY A 183 -8.00 11.21 -31.88
CA GLY A 183 -6.56 11.22 -32.11
C GLY A 183 -6.08 12.42 -32.92
N ARG A 184 -4.93 12.24 -33.60
CA ARG A 184 -4.29 13.30 -34.38
C ARG A 184 -5.22 13.85 -35.49
N PRO A 185 -5.12 15.17 -35.80
CA PRO A 185 -4.16 16.13 -35.25
C PRO A 185 -4.65 16.91 -34.02
N ASP A 186 -5.94 16.86 -33.69
CA ASP A 186 -6.55 17.86 -32.81
C ASP A 186 -7.03 17.31 -31.46
N ASP A 187 -6.95 16.00 -31.23
CA ASP A 187 -7.50 15.33 -30.05
C ASP A 187 -6.54 14.27 -29.49
N GLY A 188 -6.75 13.89 -28.23
CA GLY A 188 -5.98 12.84 -27.56
C GLY A 188 -6.25 11.43 -28.11
N ALA A 189 -5.42 10.46 -27.74
CA ALA A 189 -5.61 9.03 -28.03
C ALA A 189 -5.00 8.14 -26.94
N PHE A 190 -5.65 7.00 -26.68
CA PHE A 190 -5.22 5.97 -25.75
C PHE A 190 -5.04 6.49 -24.31
N PRO A 191 -6.12 6.97 -23.65
CA PRO A 191 -6.07 7.34 -22.24
C PRO A 191 -5.82 6.10 -21.37
N LEU A 192 -4.77 6.14 -20.53
CA LEU A 192 -4.38 5.02 -19.67
C LEU A 192 -4.74 5.29 -18.19
N ALA A 193 -4.61 6.53 -17.75
CA ALA A 193 -4.80 6.93 -16.36
C ALA A 193 -6.27 7.20 -15.99
N GLY A 194 -6.53 7.17 -14.68
CA GLY A 194 -7.75 7.72 -14.09
C GLY A 194 -7.82 9.23 -14.24
N LEU A 195 -9.05 9.74 -14.17
CA LEU A 195 -9.34 11.17 -14.26
C LEU A 195 -9.08 11.86 -12.93
N LEU A 196 -8.93 13.18 -12.98
CA LEU A 196 -9.03 14.07 -11.83
C LEU A 196 -10.34 14.86 -11.96
N MET A 197 -11.14 14.92 -10.90
CA MET A 197 -12.37 15.69 -10.88
C MET A 197 -12.22 16.90 -9.95
N ASP A 198 -12.58 18.09 -10.43
CA ASP A 198 -12.61 19.28 -9.59
C ASP A 198 -13.95 19.44 -8.84
N ALA A 199 -14.06 20.51 -8.04
CA ALA A 199 -15.27 20.78 -7.27
C ALA A 199 -16.49 21.20 -8.11
N ALA A 200 -16.28 21.64 -9.37
CA ALA A 200 -17.33 21.95 -10.31
C ALA A 200 -17.85 20.70 -11.05
N GLY A 201 -17.11 19.59 -10.98
CA GLY A 201 -17.41 18.34 -11.68
C GLY A 201 -16.73 18.25 -13.04
N ASP A 202 -15.82 19.18 -13.36
CA ASP A 202 -15.01 19.10 -14.57
C ASP A 202 -13.96 17.99 -14.41
N LEU A 203 -13.73 17.26 -15.50
CA LEU A 203 -12.83 16.11 -15.55
C LEU A 203 -11.55 16.50 -16.28
N TYR A 204 -10.41 16.12 -15.70
CA TYR A 204 -9.09 16.38 -16.25
C TYR A 204 -8.36 15.06 -16.43
N GLY A 205 -7.63 14.91 -17.52
CA GLY A 205 -6.93 13.68 -17.81
C GLY A 205 -5.78 13.85 -18.80
N THR A 206 -5.13 12.73 -19.06
CA THR A 206 -4.01 12.64 -20.01
C THR A 206 -4.29 11.56 -21.04
N THR A 207 -3.76 11.75 -22.24
CA THR A 207 -3.74 10.73 -23.28
C THR A 207 -2.30 10.42 -23.67
N GLN A 208 -1.96 9.15 -23.81
CA GLN A 208 -0.58 8.76 -24.12
C GLN A 208 -0.14 9.27 -25.50
N ASP A 209 -1.03 9.20 -26.48
CA ASP A 209 -0.79 9.64 -27.85
C ASP A 209 -1.83 10.70 -28.25
N GLY A 210 -1.78 11.12 -29.52
CA GLY A 210 -2.67 12.15 -30.07
C GLY A 210 -2.13 13.57 -29.87
N GLY A 211 -2.99 14.56 -30.08
CA GLY A 211 -2.65 15.98 -30.10
C GLY A 211 -1.85 16.40 -31.33
N ALA A 212 -1.53 17.69 -31.41
CA ALA A 212 -0.90 18.31 -32.58
C ALA A 212 0.40 17.61 -33.02
N TYR A 213 1.15 17.08 -32.04
CA TYR A 213 2.43 16.44 -32.25
C TYR A 213 2.45 14.94 -31.96
N GLY A 214 1.31 14.32 -31.64
CA GLY A 214 1.19 12.87 -31.47
C GLY A 214 1.86 12.28 -30.24
N GLU A 215 2.36 13.12 -29.33
CA GLU A 215 3.12 12.68 -28.15
C GLU A 215 2.26 12.72 -26.88
N GLY A 216 0.95 12.91 -27.03
CA GLY A 216 -0.03 12.93 -25.95
C GLY A 216 -0.59 14.31 -25.63
N THR A 217 -1.63 14.33 -24.81
CA THR A 217 -2.34 15.56 -24.43
C THR A 217 -2.61 15.63 -22.93
N VAL A 218 -2.82 16.84 -22.43
CA VAL A 218 -3.63 17.11 -21.23
C VAL A 218 -4.95 17.67 -21.71
N PHE A 219 -6.07 17.10 -21.26
CA PHE A 219 -7.41 17.55 -21.64
C PHE A 219 -8.26 17.91 -20.42
N LYS A 220 -9.29 18.71 -20.68
CA LYS A 220 -10.40 18.99 -19.79
C LYS A 220 -11.69 18.58 -20.49
N LEU A 221 -12.60 17.96 -19.76
CA LEU A 221 -13.97 17.69 -20.19
C LEU A 221 -14.92 18.33 -19.18
N ASP A 222 -15.79 19.21 -19.63
CA ASP A 222 -16.77 19.83 -18.74
C ASP A 222 -17.98 18.91 -18.46
N THR A 223 -18.85 19.35 -17.55
CA THR A 223 -20.07 18.58 -17.19
C THR A 223 -21.08 18.41 -18.34
N SER A 224 -20.94 19.16 -19.45
CA SER A 224 -21.77 19.01 -20.66
C SER A 224 -21.19 17.98 -21.63
N GLY A 225 -19.95 17.53 -21.41
CA GLY A 225 -19.22 16.64 -22.32
C GLY A 225 -18.42 17.40 -23.39
N ASP A 226 -18.21 18.71 -23.23
CA ASP A 226 -17.37 19.47 -24.16
C ASP A 226 -15.90 19.33 -23.78
N GLU A 227 -15.12 18.74 -24.69
CA GLU A 227 -13.69 18.51 -24.53
C GLU A 227 -12.86 19.73 -24.98
N VAL A 228 -11.81 20.00 -24.22
CA VAL A 228 -10.78 20.98 -24.57
C VAL A 228 -9.41 20.38 -24.28
N VAL A 229 -8.62 20.19 -25.34
CA VAL A 229 -7.17 19.95 -25.23
C VAL A 229 -6.51 21.19 -24.61
N LEU A 230 -6.02 21.05 -23.39
CA LEU A 230 -5.32 22.12 -22.67
C LEU A 230 -3.84 22.22 -23.09
N HIS A 231 -3.23 21.09 -23.44
CA HIS A 231 -1.85 21.04 -23.89
C HIS A 231 -1.61 19.84 -24.82
N SER A 232 -0.80 20.03 -25.86
CA SER A 232 -0.27 18.94 -26.70
C SER A 232 1.23 18.85 -26.48
N PHE A 233 1.69 17.71 -25.96
CA PHE A 233 3.12 17.46 -25.77
C PHE A 233 3.84 17.43 -27.10
N SER A 234 5.09 17.89 -27.11
CA SER A 234 5.89 17.95 -28.32
C SER A 234 7.25 17.32 -28.09
N ARG A 235 7.69 16.52 -29.07
CA ARG A 235 9.05 16.01 -29.11
C ARG A 235 9.85 16.86 -30.10
N PRO A 236 10.68 17.82 -29.66
CA PRO A 236 11.68 18.40 -30.53
C PRO A 236 12.70 17.31 -30.85
N TYR A 237 12.48 16.59 -31.95
CA TYR A 237 13.54 15.84 -32.61
C TYR A 237 14.55 16.88 -33.08
N THR A 238 15.78 16.82 -32.56
CA THR A 238 16.94 17.70 -32.80
C THR A 238 17.19 18.79 -31.74
N ASP A 239 17.96 18.39 -30.74
CA ASP A 239 19.10 19.13 -30.18
C ASP A 239 18.84 20.53 -29.58
N GLY A 240 17.85 20.66 -28.70
CA GLY A 240 17.74 21.84 -27.82
C GLY A 240 17.04 21.58 -26.48
N PRO A 241 17.37 22.34 -25.41
CA PRO A 241 16.55 22.37 -24.20
C PRO A 241 15.14 22.90 -24.55
N GLY A 242 14.08 22.17 -24.15
CA GLY A 242 12.70 22.60 -24.41
C GLY A 242 11.67 21.50 -24.77
N ALA A 243 12.04 20.21 -24.78
CA ALA A 243 11.04 19.13 -24.84
C ALA A 243 10.26 19.10 -23.51
N ASP A 244 8.95 19.35 -23.57
CA ASP A 244 8.07 19.33 -22.41
C ASP A 244 7.75 17.91 -21.91
N GLY A 245 8.05 16.89 -22.72
CA GLY A 245 7.87 15.48 -22.43
C GLY A 245 7.14 14.77 -23.56
N ALA A 246 6.89 13.48 -23.39
CA ALA A 246 6.04 12.66 -24.25
C ALA A 246 5.42 11.53 -23.44
N TYR A 247 4.30 10.99 -23.94
CA TYR A 247 3.61 9.84 -23.34
C TYR A 247 3.19 10.09 -21.89
N PRO A 248 2.35 11.11 -21.61
CA PRO A 248 1.75 11.28 -20.29
C PRO A 248 0.78 10.12 -20.03
N GLN A 249 1.22 9.16 -19.22
CA GLN A 249 0.47 7.92 -18.92
C GLN A 249 -0.19 7.95 -17.53
N ALA A 250 0.13 8.96 -16.71
CA ALA A 250 -0.28 9.05 -15.32
C ALA A 250 -1.44 10.04 -15.12
N GLY A 251 -2.17 9.85 -14.02
CA GLY A 251 -3.19 10.79 -13.56
C GLY A 251 -2.57 12.09 -13.05
N LEU A 252 -3.37 13.15 -13.05
CA LEU A 252 -2.95 14.49 -12.62
C LEU A 252 -3.25 14.72 -11.14
N VAL A 253 -2.48 15.61 -10.51
CA VAL A 253 -2.87 16.28 -9.25
C VAL A 253 -3.04 17.77 -9.47
N MET A 254 -3.89 18.41 -8.67
CA MET A 254 -4.19 19.83 -8.79
C MET A 254 -3.94 20.56 -7.48
N ASP A 255 -3.33 21.74 -7.56
CA ASP A 255 -3.18 22.62 -6.41
C ASP A 255 -4.45 23.47 -6.15
N ALA A 256 -4.48 24.19 -5.03
CA ALA A 256 -5.62 25.05 -4.68
C ALA A 256 -5.84 26.23 -5.66
N ALA A 257 -4.88 26.53 -6.53
CA ALA A 257 -4.99 27.57 -7.55
C ALA A 257 -5.50 27.02 -8.90
N GLY A 258 -5.74 25.70 -9.00
CA GLY A 258 -6.19 25.05 -10.22
C GLY A 258 -5.07 24.66 -11.18
N ASN A 259 -3.80 24.76 -10.78
CA ASN A 259 -2.70 24.29 -11.63
C ASN A 259 -2.63 22.77 -11.58
N LEU A 260 -2.43 22.14 -12.74
CA LEU A 260 -2.31 20.70 -12.91
C LEU A 260 -0.85 20.27 -12.89
N TYR A 261 -0.56 19.14 -12.30
CA TYR A 261 0.78 18.56 -12.22
C TYR A 261 0.72 17.09 -12.63
N GLY A 262 1.72 16.65 -13.36
CA GLY A 262 1.80 15.28 -13.84
C GLY A 262 3.19 14.91 -14.31
N THR A 263 3.29 13.70 -14.88
CA THR A 263 4.52 13.15 -15.43
C THR A 263 4.32 12.81 -16.90
N ALA A 264 5.40 12.93 -17.67
CA ALA A 264 5.50 12.40 -19.02
C ALA A 264 6.64 11.38 -19.03
N SER A 265 6.35 10.14 -19.43
CA SER A 265 7.28 9.02 -19.22
C SER A 265 8.45 9.02 -20.20
N GLY A 266 8.30 9.63 -21.38
CA GLY A 266 9.34 9.71 -22.39
C GLY A 266 9.76 11.14 -22.75
N ALA A 267 10.76 11.25 -23.62
CA ALA A 267 11.34 12.52 -24.06
C ALA A 267 11.92 13.35 -22.89
N GLY A 268 11.83 14.69 -22.96
CA GLY A 268 12.64 15.58 -22.13
C GLY A 268 14.07 15.73 -22.64
N ALA A 269 14.87 16.57 -21.99
CA ALA A 269 16.24 16.90 -22.45
C ALA A 269 17.17 15.68 -22.58
N PHE A 270 16.88 14.59 -21.87
CA PHE A 270 17.69 13.37 -21.86
C PHE A 270 16.93 12.10 -22.30
N GLY A 271 15.64 12.22 -22.64
CA GLY A 271 14.83 11.09 -23.11
C GLY A 271 14.19 10.21 -22.03
N TRP A 272 14.39 10.52 -20.74
CA TRP A 272 13.95 9.70 -19.60
C TRP A 272 12.73 10.26 -18.85
N GLY A 273 12.04 11.23 -19.45
CA GLY A 273 10.78 11.78 -18.94
C GLY A 273 10.93 13.06 -18.10
N THR A 274 9.77 13.64 -17.76
CA THR A 274 9.66 14.93 -17.07
C THR A 274 8.58 14.92 -15.99
N VAL A 275 8.72 15.82 -15.02
CA VAL A 275 7.62 16.30 -14.18
C VAL A 275 7.23 17.68 -14.67
N PHE A 276 5.94 17.92 -14.91
CA PHE A 276 5.45 19.18 -15.44
C PHE A 276 4.37 19.81 -14.54
N LYS A 277 4.20 21.13 -14.71
CA LYS A 277 3.08 21.93 -14.22
C LYS A 277 2.39 22.57 -15.42
N LEU A 278 1.07 22.50 -15.48
CA LEU A 278 0.24 23.23 -16.43
C LEU A 278 -0.60 24.24 -15.64
N ASP A 279 -0.41 25.53 -15.92
CA ASP A 279 -1.21 26.57 -15.26
C ASP A 279 -2.62 26.71 -15.87
N THR A 280 -3.49 27.46 -15.21
CA THR A 280 -4.88 27.69 -15.65
C THR A 280 -4.99 28.50 -16.94
N SER A 281 -3.89 29.07 -17.44
CA SER A 281 -3.81 29.76 -18.73
C SER A 281 -3.29 28.85 -19.85
N GLY A 282 -3.02 27.57 -19.57
CA GLY A 282 -2.52 26.60 -20.54
C GLY A 282 -0.99 26.66 -20.75
N ASN A 283 -0.23 27.35 -19.88
CA ASN A 283 1.23 27.35 -20.00
C ASN A 283 1.84 26.16 -19.26
N LEU A 284 2.55 25.30 -19.99
CA LEU A 284 3.30 24.20 -19.41
C LEU A 284 4.70 24.65 -18.99
N THR A 285 5.07 24.30 -17.76
CA THR A 285 6.43 24.45 -17.19
C THR A 285 6.97 23.07 -16.83
N VAL A 286 8.14 22.71 -17.36
CA VAL A 286 8.89 21.53 -16.90
C VAL A 286 9.53 21.86 -15.56
N LEU A 287 9.14 21.14 -14.51
CA LEU A 287 9.68 21.31 -13.16
C LEU A 287 10.94 20.46 -12.94
N HIS A 288 10.99 19.29 -13.57
CA HIS A 288 12.14 18.39 -13.50
C HIS A 288 12.29 17.57 -14.79
N THR A 289 13.52 17.27 -15.16
CA THR A 289 13.85 16.35 -16.25
C THR A 289 14.77 15.26 -15.73
N PHE A 290 14.33 14.02 -15.83
CA PHE A 290 15.13 12.88 -15.42
C PHE A 290 16.28 12.67 -16.41
N THR A 291 17.44 12.35 -15.87
CA THR A 291 18.67 12.18 -16.64
C THR A 291 19.12 10.72 -16.72
N ASN A 292 18.56 9.86 -15.88
CA ASN A 292 19.04 8.49 -15.64
C ASN A 292 20.54 8.48 -15.31
N SER A 293 21.01 9.54 -14.66
CA SER A 293 22.40 9.77 -14.31
C SER A 293 22.47 10.39 -12.91
N GLY A 294 23.47 10.02 -12.12
CA GLY A 294 23.54 10.49 -10.73
C GLY A 294 22.49 9.87 -9.78
N GLY A 295 21.59 9.01 -10.28
CA GLY A 295 20.66 8.22 -9.47
C GLY A 295 19.25 8.80 -9.34
N ASP A 296 18.89 9.82 -10.12
CA ASP A 296 17.60 10.52 -10.14
C ASP A 296 16.39 9.70 -10.64
N GLY A 297 16.64 8.61 -11.38
CA GLY A 297 15.58 7.72 -11.89
C GLY A 297 15.33 7.91 -13.39
N ALA A 298 14.38 7.12 -13.93
CA ALA A 298 13.98 7.14 -15.34
C ALA A 298 12.55 6.65 -15.54
N ASP A 299 11.87 7.19 -16.55
CA ASP A 299 10.52 6.81 -16.98
C ASP A 299 9.50 6.94 -15.83
N PRO A 300 9.11 8.17 -15.44
CA PRO A 300 8.13 8.42 -14.37
C PRO A 300 6.70 8.07 -14.84
N ILE A 301 6.35 6.78 -14.80
CA ILE A 301 5.04 6.28 -15.24
C ILE A 301 3.95 6.49 -14.17
N GLY A 302 4.32 6.47 -12.89
CA GLY A 302 3.38 6.60 -11.78
C GLY A 302 2.86 8.02 -11.58
N GLY A 303 1.60 8.15 -11.15
CA GLY A 303 0.99 9.42 -10.75
C GLY A 303 1.67 10.04 -9.53
N LEU A 304 1.55 11.37 -9.41
CA LEU A 304 2.09 12.12 -8.29
C LEU A 304 1.11 12.13 -7.11
N VAL A 305 1.63 12.30 -5.90
CA VAL A 305 0.87 12.77 -4.74
C VAL A 305 1.46 14.09 -4.25
N MET A 306 0.60 15.02 -3.86
CA MET A 306 0.99 16.35 -3.40
C MET A 306 0.74 16.47 -1.89
N ASP A 307 1.73 16.98 -1.15
CA ASP A 307 1.53 17.34 0.26
C ASP A 307 0.93 18.75 0.42
N VAL A 308 0.55 19.09 1.65
CA VAL A 308 -0.03 20.42 1.98
C VAL A 308 0.93 21.59 1.76
N ALA A 309 2.22 21.35 1.60
CA ALA A 309 3.23 22.36 1.30
C ALA A 309 3.46 22.51 -0.21
N GLY A 310 2.80 21.70 -1.05
CA GLY A 310 2.96 21.69 -2.49
C GLY A 310 4.17 20.90 -2.98
N ASN A 311 4.79 20.07 -2.13
CA ASN A 311 5.82 19.13 -2.61
C ASN A 311 5.14 17.97 -3.33
N LEU A 312 5.74 17.53 -4.43
CA LEU A 312 5.27 16.41 -5.25
C LEU A 312 6.09 15.17 -4.93
N TYR A 313 5.45 14.02 -4.87
CA TYR A 313 6.09 12.74 -4.65
C TYR A 313 5.64 11.77 -5.72
N GLY A 314 6.57 10.98 -6.24
CA GLY A 314 6.29 10.04 -7.31
C GLY A 314 7.29 8.89 -7.33
N THR A 315 7.10 8.03 -8.32
CA THR A 315 7.96 6.88 -8.57
C THR A 315 8.52 6.93 -9.98
N THR A 316 9.69 6.34 -10.17
CA THR A 316 10.25 6.08 -11.50
C THR A 316 10.26 4.58 -11.77
N PHE A 317 9.94 4.19 -12.99
CA PHE A 317 9.92 2.79 -13.39
C PHE A 317 11.34 2.19 -13.40
N GLY A 318 12.31 2.97 -13.88
CA GLY A 318 13.72 2.59 -13.95
C GLY A 318 14.65 3.61 -13.29
N GLY A 319 15.95 3.38 -13.45
CA GLY A 319 17.00 4.25 -12.93
C GLY A 319 17.19 4.10 -11.42
N GLY A 320 17.76 5.12 -10.77
CA GLY A 320 18.20 5.02 -9.39
C GLY A 320 19.56 4.35 -9.22
N SER A 321 20.10 4.36 -8.01
CA SER A 321 21.42 3.78 -7.70
C SER A 321 21.53 2.27 -8.01
N SER A 322 20.39 1.59 -8.06
CA SER A 322 20.28 0.15 -8.36
C SER A 322 19.57 -0.15 -9.69
N THR A 323 19.23 0.87 -10.49
CA THR A 323 18.56 0.76 -11.81
C THR A 323 17.10 0.25 -11.83
N PHE A 324 16.51 -0.07 -10.67
CA PHE A 324 15.19 -0.69 -10.55
C PHE A 324 14.04 0.27 -10.23
N GLY A 325 14.29 1.58 -10.30
CA GLY A 325 13.31 2.61 -9.98
C GLY A 325 13.60 3.33 -8.66
N THR A 326 12.94 4.47 -8.48
CA THR A 326 13.09 5.34 -7.31
C THR A 326 11.74 5.74 -6.73
N VAL A 327 11.76 6.20 -5.49
CA VAL A 327 10.76 7.11 -4.93
C VAL A 327 11.43 8.47 -4.81
N PHE A 328 10.87 9.49 -5.44
CA PHE A 328 11.44 10.84 -5.44
C PHE A 328 10.48 11.86 -4.80
N LYS A 329 11.05 12.96 -4.35
CA LYS A 329 10.35 14.18 -3.94
C LYS A 329 10.82 15.33 -4.83
N LEU A 330 9.88 16.15 -5.26
CA LEU A 330 10.14 17.45 -5.87
C LEU A 330 9.61 18.53 -4.94
N ASP A 331 10.47 19.46 -4.51
CA ASP A 331 10.00 20.62 -3.76
C ASP A 331 9.30 21.65 -4.66
N SER A 332 8.67 22.65 -4.07
CA SER A 332 7.95 23.71 -4.80
C SER A 332 8.85 24.59 -5.69
N SER A 333 10.18 24.48 -5.56
CA SER A 333 11.16 25.15 -6.41
C SER A 333 11.68 24.25 -7.54
N GLY A 334 11.21 23.01 -7.64
CA GLY A 334 11.67 22.05 -8.65
C GLY A 334 12.96 21.32 -8.27
N ASN A 335 13.40 21.36 -6.99
CA ASN A 335 14.56 20.59 -6.57
C ASN A 335 14.15 19.14 -6.28
N GLU A 336 14.78 18.21 -7.00
CA GLU A 336 14.53 16.79 -6.86
C GLU A 336 15.38 16.19 -5.74
N THR A 337 14.80 15.23 -5.04
CA THR A 337 15.45 14.44 -4.00
C THR A 337 14.97 13.01 -4.09
N VAL A 338 15.88 12.10 -4.43
CA VAL A 338 15.65 10.66 -4.32
C VAL A 338 15.52 10.29 -2.85
N LEU A 339 14.31 9.86 -2.46
CA LEU A 339 14.02 9.37 -1.11
C LEU A 339 14.40 7.91 -0.95
N TYR A 340 14.25 7.12 -2.02
CA TYR A 340 14.57 5.70 -2.03
C TYR A 340 14.97 5.22 -3.42
N SER A 341 15.89 4.27 -3.49
CA SER A 341 16.19 3.48 -4.70
C SER A 341 15.88 2.03 -4.41
N PHE A 342 14.97 1.42 -5.17
CA PHE A 342 14.67 -0.01 -5.02
C PHE A 342 15.87 -0.87 -5.36
N ALA A 343 16.07 -1.94 -4.60
CA ALA A 343 17.21 -2.84 -4.71
C ALA A 343 16.79 -4.28 -5.04
N GLY A 344 17.69 -4.99 -5.73
CA GLY A 344 17.61 -6.42 -6.00
C GLY A 344 17.02 -6.79 -7.37
N PRO A 345 17.30 -8.02 -7.84
CA PRO A 345 16.92 -8.44 -9.19
C PRO A 345 15.40 -8.46 -9.40
N VAL A 346 14.96 -8.02 -10.58
CA VAL A 346 13.56 -8.04 -11.04
C VAL A 346 12.91 -9.43 -10.89
N PHE A 347 13.71 -10.50 -11.08
CA PHE A 347 13.26 -11.90 -10.98
C PHE A 347 13.34 -12.51 -9.57
N GLY A 348 13.57 -11.68 -8.55
CA GLY A 348 13.62 -12.09 -7.16
C GLY A 348 14.96 -12.64 -6.70
N GLY A 349 15.17 -12.57 -5.38
CA GLY A 349 16.40 -13.00 -4.74
C GLY A 349 16.60 -12.36 -3.37
N PRO A 350 17.63 -12.78 -2.62
CA PRO A 350 17.93 -12.19 -1.31
C PRO A 350 18.18 -10.68 -1.43
N GLY A 351 17.50 -9.90 -0.60
CA GLY A 351 17.64 -8.44 -0.57
C GLY A 351 16.86 -7.70 -1.65
N ALA A 352 15.99 -8.38 -2.43
CA ALA A 352 15.07 -7.71 -3.32
C ALA A 352 13.89 -7.10 -2.54
N ASP A 353 13.71 -5.78 -2.62
CA ASP A 353 12.67 -5.02 -1.93
C ASP A 353 11.57 -4.49 -2.86
N GLY A 354 11.82 -4.53 -4.18
CA GLY A 354 10.87 -4.16 -5.22
C GLY A 354 11.59 -3.77 -6.51
N ALA A 355 10.85 -3.60 -7.60
CA ALA A 355 11.36 -3.08 -8.86
C ALA A 355 10.21 -2.63 -9.76
N LEU A 356 10.48 -1.72 -10.70
CA LEU A 356 9.58 -1.40 -11.81
C LEU A 356 8.22 -0.87 -11.32
N SER A 357 8.24 0.15 -10.46
CA SER A 357 7.01 0.77 -9.97
C SER A 357 6.32 1.53 -11.10
N GLN A 358 5.08 1.14 -11.40
CA GLN A 358 4.19 1.80 -12.38
C GLN A 358 3.04 2.55 -11.70
N ALA A 359 2.85 2.31 -10.39
CA ALA A 359 1.76 2.85 -9.63
C ALA A 359 2.11 4.21 -9.03
N GLY A 360 1.11 5.11 -8.98
CA GLY A 360 1.17 6.29 -8.13
C GLY A 360 1.21 5.92 -6.64
N LEU A 361 1.67 6.86 -5.83
CA LEU A 361 1.73 6.73 -4.37
C LEU A 361 0.43 7.24 -3.74
N ILE A 362 0.13 6.73 -2.55
CA ILE A 362 -0.78 7.40 -1.61
C ILE A 362 -0.03 7.86 -0.37
N MET A 363 -0.51 8.92 0.26
CA MET A 363 0.11 9.51 1.44
C MET A 363 -0.87 9.50 2.61
N ASP A 364 -0.39 9.07 3.78
CA ASP A 364 -1.15 9.26 5.02
C ASP A 364 -0.90 10.63 5.66
N LEU A 365 -1.69 10.98 6.68
CA LEU A 365 -1.56 12.27 7.37
C LEU A 365 -0.23 12.44 8.14
N ALA A 366 0.52 11.36 8.36
CA ALA A 366 1.84 11.41 8.96
C ALA A 366 2.95 11.60 7.91
N GLY A 367 2.60 11.70 6.63
CA GLY A 367 3.54 11.84 5.51
C GLY A 367 4.20 10.53 5.11
N ASN A 368 3.70 9.38 5.57
CA ASN A 368 4.17 8.10 5.05
C ASN A 368 3.60 7.89 3.65
N LEU A 369 4.45 7.45 2.73
CA LEU A 369 4.08 7.08 1.36
C LEU A 369 3.85 5.57 1.29
N TYR A 370 2.83 5.17 0.56
CA TYR A 370 2.52 3.77 0.29
C TYR A 370 2.39 3.57 -1.20
N GLY A 371 2.92 2.45 -1.70
CA GLY A 371 2.86 2.13 -3.11
C GLY A 371 3.12 0.66 -3.37
N THR A 372 3.16 0.32 -4.65
CA THR A 372 3.45 -1.03 -5.12
C THR A 372 4.59 -1.04 -6.12
N THR A 373 5.24 -2.19 -6.24
CA THR A 373 6.21 -2.45 -7.30
C THR A 373 5.71 -3.62 -8.16
N GLY A 374 5.71 -3.48 -9.49
CA GLY A 374 5.17 -4.50 -10.38
C GLY A 374 6.04 -5.77 -10.47
N ALA A 375 7.30 -5.67 -10.03
CA ALA A 375 8.26 -6.76 -9.98
C ALA A 375 9.18 -6.64 -8.75
N GLY A 376 10.15 -7.54 -8.64
CA GLY A 376 11.06 -7.60 -7.51
C GLY A 376 10.42 -8.24 -6.27
N GLY A 377 10.95 -7.94 -5.09
CA GLY A 377 10.68 -8.71 -3.88
C GLY A 377 11.34 -10.10 -3.89
N PRO A 378 11.30 -10.86 -2.79
CA PRO A 378 11.97 -12.16 -2.67
C PRO A 378 11.58 -13.19 -3.76
N TYR A 379 10.40 -13.03 -4.37
CA TYR A 379 9.85 -13.95 -5.37
C TYR A 379 9.77 -13.35 -6.79
N GLY A 380 10.10 -12.06 -6.97
CA GLY A 380 10.07 -11.38 -8.27
C GLY A 380 8.68 -10.91 -8.74
N TYR A 381 7.63 -11.11 -7.95
CA TYR A 381 6.24 -10.81 -8.35
C TYR A 381 5.68 -9.49 -7.81
N GLY A 382 6.55 -8.66 -7.22
CA GLY A 382 6.18 -7.35 -6.72
C GLY A 382 6.01 -7.27 -5.22
N THR A 383 5.93 -6.03 -4.72
CA THR A 383 5.74 -5.73 -3.30
C THR A 383 4.68 -4.65 -3.09
N VAL A 384 4.13 -4.62 -1.87
CA VAL A 384 3.51 -3.43 -1.29
C VAL A 384 4.53 -2.86 -0.30
N PHE A 385 4.87 -1.59 -0.42
CA PHE A 385 5.86 -0.94 0.43
C PHE A 385 5.28 0.27 1.15
N LYS A 386 5.95 0.64 2.24
CA LYS A 386 5.79 1.91 2.96
C LYS A 386 7.13 2.62 2.99
N LEU A 387 7.13 3.93 2.74
CA LEU A 387 8.28 4.80 2.96
C LEU A 387 7.89 5.84 4.01
N ASP A 388 8.60 5.88 5.14
CA ASP A 388 8.36 6.91 6.16
C ASP A 388 9.05 8.24 5.82
N PRO A 389 8.69 9.36 6.49
CA PRO A 389 9.30 10.67 6.22
C PRO A 389 10.82 10.75 6.43
N SER A 390 11.43 9.75 7.08
CA SER A 390 12.90 9.67 7.22
C SER A 390 13.59 8.98 6.05
N GLY A 391 12.82 8.51 5.05
CA GLY A 391 13.32 7.75 3.90
C GLY A 391 13.52 6.27 4.20
N LYS A 392 12.99 5.75 5.32
CA LYS A 392 13.10 4.33 5.64
C LYS A 392 11.96 3.55 4.96
N GLU A 393 12.36 2.64 4.08
CA GLU A 393 11.45 1.70 3.42
C GLU A 393 11.08 0.54 4.36
N THR A 394 9.86 0.04 4.20
CA THR A 394 9.39 -1.20 4.80
C THR A 394 8.49 -1.93 3.81
N VAL A 395 8.94 -3.09 3.36
CA VAL A 395 8.11 -4.03 2.59
C VAL A 395 6.99 -4.56 3.49
N LEU A 396 5.76 -4.15 3.19
CA LEU A 396 4.55 -4.55 3.92
C LEU A 396 4.00 -5.89 3.40
N HIS A 397 4.22 -6.20 2.12
CA HIS A 397 3.86 -7.49 1.54
C HIS A 397 4.76 -7.81 0.35
N SER A 398 5.12 -9.08 0.18
CA SER A 398 5.79 -9.57 -1.01
C SER A 398 4.92 -10.64 -1.65
N PHE A 399 4.50 -10.41 -2.88
CA PHE A 399 3.68 -11.35 -3.61
C PHE A 399 4.50 -12.57 -3.97
N THR A 400 3.96 -13.75 -3.70
CA THR A 400 4.66 -15.01 -3.95
C THR A 400 4.29 -15.59 -5.32
N GLY A 401 3.22 -15.10 -5.94
CA GLY A 401 2.62 -15.69 -7.14
C GLY A 401 1.99 -17.07 -6.89
N SER A 402 2.08 -17.58 -5.66
CA SER A 402 1.64 -18.90 -5.21
C SER A 402 0.66 -18.75 -4.05
N GLY A 403 -0.24 -19.71 -3.84
CA GLY A 403 -1.19 -19.62 -2.71
C GLY A 403 -2.28 -18.55 -2.87
N GLY A 404 -2.44 -17.97 -4.05
CA GLY A 404 -3.59 -17.15 -4.43
C GLY A 404 -3.51 -15.66 -4.08
N ASP A 405 -2.35 -15.15 -3.64
CA ASP A 405 -2.12 -13.72 -3.35
C ASP A 405 -2.06 -12.84 -4.63
N GLY A 406 -1.73 -13.44 -5.77
CA GLY A 406 -1.64 -12.73 -7.05
C GLY A 406 -0.22 -12.30 -7.39
N LEU A 407 -0.06 -11.58 -8.50
CA LEU A 407 1.24 -11.09 -8.98
C LEU A 407 1.11 -9.78 -9.78
N SER A 408 2.21 -9.03 -9.82
CA SER A 408 2.31 -7.75 -10.53
C SER A 408 1.27 -6.72 -10.09
N PRO A 409 1.37 -6.22 -8.84
CA PRO A 409 0.59 -5.08 -8.37
C PRO A 409 1.11 -3.80 -9.06
N SER A 410 0.44 -3.35 -10.11
CA SER A 410 0.90 -2.25 -10.97
C SER A 410 0.07 -0.96 -10.84
N VAL A 411 -0.86 -0.91 -9.88
CA VAL A 411 -1.87 0.16 -9.79
C VAL A 411 -1.82 0.87 -8.44
N PRO A 412 -2.25 2.15 -8.35
CA PRO A 412 -2.32 2.87 -7.08
C PRO A 412 -3.16 2.13 -6.03
N LEU A 413 -2.70 2.19 -4.79
CA LEU A 413 -3.48 1.73 -3.64
C LEU A 413 -4.62 2.72 -3.33
N VAL A 414 -5.65 2.25 -2.65
CA VAL A 414 -6.60 3.11 -1.93
C VAL A 414 -6.57 2.77 -0.45
N MET A 415 -6.74 3.78 0.41
CA MET A 415 -6.78 3.60 1.86
C MET A 415 -8.19 3.85 2.38
N ASP A 416 -8.72 2.93 3.18
CA ASP A 416 -9.99 3.16 3.88
C ASP A 416 -9.79 4.07 5.11
N THR A 417 -10.90 4.49 5.72
CA THR A 417 -10.88 5.35 6.92
C THR A 417 -10.33 4.65 8.17
N ALA A 418 -10.17 3.32 8.13
CA ALA A 418 -9.52 2.54 9.18
C ALA A 418 -8.00 2.41 8.95
N GLY A 419 -7.46 2.90 7.82
CA GLY A 419 -6.05 2.80 7.46
C GLY A 419 -5.67 1.46 6.82
N SER A 420 -6.64 0.65 6.40
CA SER A 420 -6.38 -0.55 5.59
C SER A 420 -6.08 -0.13 4.16
N LEU A 421 -5.08 -0.77 3.56
CA LEU A 421 -4.73 -0.58 2.16
C LEU A 421 -5.48 -1.59 1.30
N PHE A 422 -6.04 -1.14 0.20
CA PHE A 422 -6.58 -2.00 -0.86
C PHE A 422 -5.83 -1.75 -2.15
N GLY A 423 -5.65 -2.79 -2.93
CA GLY A 423 -5.04 -2.70 -4.25
C GLY A 423 -5.41 -3.92 -5.08
N THR A 424 -4.93 -3.93 -6.32
CA THR A 424 -5.14 -5.05 -7.22
C THR A 424 -3.83 -5.69 -7.64
N THR A 425 -3.91 -6.97 -8.00
CA THR A 425 -2.89 -7.65 -8.79
C THR A 425 -3.47 -7.92 -10.17
N THR A 426 -2.70 -7.64 -11.23
CA THR A 426 -3.20 -7.75 -12.61
C THR A 426 -3.24 -9.19 -13.12
N GLN A 427 -2.63 -10.12 -12.38
CA GLN A 427 -2.47 -11.51 -12.75
C GLN A 427 -2.47 -12.41 -11.50
N GLY A 428 -2.61 -13.72 -11.70
CA GLY A 428 -2.58 -14.70 -10.61
C GLY A 428 -3.92 -14.82 -9.89
N GLY A 429 -3.88 -14.99 -8.56
CA GLY A 429 -5.05 -15.25 -7.73
C GLY A 429 -5.42 -16.74 -7.67
N ALA A 430 -6.58 -17.06 -7.09
CA ALA A 430 -7.04 -18.43 -6.91
C ALA A 430 -7.18 -19.23 -8.23
N TYR A 431 -7.26 -18.53 -9.37
CA TYR A 431 -7.54 -19.11 -10.68
C TYR A 431 -6.43 -18.86 -11.72
N GLY A 432 -5.39 -18.10 -11.38
CA GLY A 432 -4.31 -17.76 -12.30
C GLY A 432 -3.14 -18.73 -12.22
N ASN A 433 -2.75 -19.33 -13.35
CA ASN A 433 -1.51 -20.10 -13.46
C ASN A 433 -0.33 -19.17 -13.81
N PHE A 434 0.87 -19.52 -13.33
CA PHE A 434 2.10 -18.77 -13.59
C PHE A 434 2.32 -18.52 -15.09
N GLY A 435 2.47 -17.25 -15.48
CA GLY A 435 3.17 -16.86 -16.71
C GLY A 435 2.32 -16.30 -17.87
N TYR A 436 1.00 -16.48 -17.92
CA TYR A 436 0.17 -15.96 -19.04
C TYR A 436 -1.32 -15.70 -18.69
N GLY A 437 -1.69 -15.64 -17.42
CA GLY A 437 -3.10 -15.65 -17.00
C GLY A 437 -3.73 -14.28 -16.84
N TYR A 438 -4.89 -14.07 -17.46
CA TYR A 438 -5.80 -12.91 -17.28
C TYR A 438 -6.44 -12.83 -15.88
N GLY A 439 -5.89 -13.52 -14.86
CA GLY A 439 -6.46 -13.53 -13.51
C GLY A 439 -6.22 -12.23 -12.76
N GLY A 440 -6.19 -12.30 -11.44
CA GLY A 440 -5.89 -11.16 -10.58
C GLY A 440 -6.68 -11.18 -9.30
N THR A 441 -6.29 -10.33 -8.35
CA THR A 441 -6.93 -10.22 -7.04
C THR A 441 -7.25 -8.77 -6.73
N VAL A 442 -8.30 -8.57 -5.93
CA VAL A 442 -8.36 -7.41 -5.03
C VAL A 442 -7.85 -7.89 -3.68
N PHE A 443 -6.84 -7.23 -3.14
CA PHE A 443 -6.30 -7.55 -1.83
C PHE A 443 -6.59 -6.45 -0.83
N LYS A 444 -6.65 -6.84 0.44
CA LYS A 444 -6.70 -5.95 1.60
C LYS A 444 -5.48 -6.21 2.48
N LEU A 445 -4.75 -5.16 2.82
CA LEU A 445 -3.69 -5.18 3.82
C LEU A 445 -4.11 -4.33 5.00
N THR A 446 -4.46 -5.01 6.10
CA THR A 446 -4.80 -4.33 7.36
C THR A 446 -3.51 -4.07 8.12
N LEU A 447 -3.15 -2.80 8.26
CA LEU A 447 -2.02 -2.37 9.07
C LEU A 447 -2.49 -2.26 10.52
N SER A 448 -2.00 -3.12 11.41
CA SER A 448 -2.24 -2.99 12.85
C SER A 448 -0.94 -2.69 13.58
N GLU A 449 -0.91 -1.52 14.23
CA GLU A 449 0.08 -1.12 15.21
C GLU A 449 -0.47 -1.44 16.61
N PRO A 450 0.07 -2.45 17.30
CA PRO A 450 -0.43 -2.79 18.63
C PRO A 450 -0.14 -1.66 19.63
N PHE A 451 -1.10 -1.36 20.49
CA PHE A 451 -0.85 -0.55 21.68
C PHE A 451 0.27 -1.19 22.50
N ALA A 452 1.24 -0.40 22.97
CA ALA A 452 2.29 -0.88 23.87
C ALA A 452 1.71 -1.36 25.21
N ALA A 453 0.60 -0.76 25.65
CA ALA A 453 -0.18 -1.23 26.78
C ALA A 453 -1.66 -0.90 26.58
N PHE A 454 -2.55 -1.77 27.03
CA PHE A 454 -4.00 -1.53 27.04
C PHE A 454 -4.63 -2.14 28.29
N ALA A 455 -5.35 -1.31 29.03
CA ALA A 455 -6.12 -1.71 30.19
C ALA A 455 -7.54 -1.17 30.06
N ALA A 456 -8.53 -1.97 30.48
CA ALA A 456 -9.93 -1.62 30.35
C ALA A 456 -10.75 -2.05 31.58
N LYS A 457 -11.83 -1.30 31.83
CA LYS A 457 -12.91 -1.65 32.74
C LYS A 457 -14.23 -1.57 32.00
N LEU A 458 -15.14 -2.47 32.34
CA LEU A 458 -16.45 -2.58 31.71
C LEU A 458 -17.52 -2.77 32.79
N HIS A 459 -18.49 -1.86 32.78
CA HIS A 459 -19.69 -1.95 33.61
C HIS A 459 -20.90 -2.06 32.68
N ILE A 460 -21.68 -3.13 32.81
CA ILE A 460 -22.88 -3.36 32.01
C ILE A 460 -24.08 -3.10 32.92
N THR A 461 -24.93 -2.15 32.53
CA THR A 461 -26.18 -1.80 33.21
C THR A 461 -27.25 -1.67 32.15
N PRO A 462 -27.97 -2.76 31.82
CA PRO A 462 -28.91 -2.79 30.72
C PRO A 462 -30.00 -1.70 30.83
N PRO A 463 -30.39 -1.08 29.71
CA PRO A 463 -29.92 -1.30 28.35
C PRO A 463 -28.72 -0.40 28.02
N GLY A 464 -27.57 -0.56 28.68
CA GLY A 464 -26.36 0.20 28.39
C GLY A 464 -25.09 -0.37 29.01
N PHE A 465 -23.97 0.30 28.75
CA PHE A 465 -22.70 0.01 29.37
C PHE A 465 -21.83 1.26 29.50
N VAL A 466 -20.89 1.21 30.43
CA VAL A 466 -19.80 2.17 30.58
C VAL A 466 -18.48 1.43 30.37
N PHE A 467 -17.65 1.94 29.48
CA PHE A 467 -16.32 1.43 29.20
C PHE A 467 -15.27 2.51 29.49
N ASP A 468 -14.29 2.17 30.31
CA ASP A 468 -13.13 3.01 30.62
C ASP A 468 -11.87 2.30 30.14
N GLY A 469 -11.16 2.91 29.19
CA GLY A 469 -9.91 2.40 28.65
C GLY A 469 -8.73 3.33 28.95
N ALA A 470 -7.55 2.75 29.14
CA ALA A 470 -6.27 3.45 29.13
C ALA A 470 -5.30 2.71 28.22
N PHE A 471 -4.65 3.42 27.31
CA PHE A 471 -3.69 2.83 26.38
C PHE A 471 -2.48 3.72 26.17
N THR A 472 -1.37 3.09 25.81
CA THR A 472 -0.16 3.76 25.33
C THR A 472 0.15 3.27 23.94
N LEU A 473 0.46 4.17 23.01
CA LEU A 473 0.93 3.81 21.68
C LEU A 473 2.34 3.22 21.75
N GLY A 474 2.77 2.55 20.68
CA GLY A 474 4.17 2.13 20.53
C GLY A 474 5.10 3.34 20.53
N ALA A 475 6.34 3.17 21.00
CA ALA A 475 7.34 4.24 21.00
C ALA A 475 7.58 4.79 19.58
N GLY A 476 7.45 6.10 19.40
CA GLY A 476 7.57 6.77 18.11
C GLY A 476 6.36 6.59 17.19
N ALA A 477 5.22 6.11 17.70
CA ALA A 477 3.97 6.12 16.98
C ALA A 477 3.47 7.56 16.80
N ALA A 478 2.91 7.86 15.64
CA ALA A 478 2.21 9.12 15.44
C ALA A 478 1.05 9.23 16.44
N ALA A 479 0.80 10.44 16.95
CA ALA A 479 -0.34 10.69 17.82
C ALA A 479 -1.65 10.30 17.10
N ILE A 480 -2.60 9.74 17.84
CA ILE A 480 -3.94 9.47 17.29
C ILE A 480 -4.65 10.78 16.99
N ASN A 481 -5.48 10.77 15.95
CA ASN A 481 -6.37 11.85 15.60
C ASN A 481 -7.78 11.31 15.28
N PRO A 482 -8.62 11.02 16.28
CA PRO A 482 -10.00 10.59 16.08
C PRO A 482 -10.87 11.56 15.24
N ALA A 483 -10.47 12.83 15.09
CA ALA A 483 -11.18 13.74 14.19
C ALA A 483 -10.99 13.38 12.70
N THR A 484 -10.00 12.56 12.37
CA THR A 484 -9.75 12.09 10.99
C THR A 484 -9.58 10.57 10.90
N GLN A 485 -9.55 9.87 12.02
CA GLN A 485 -9.42 8.42 12.11
C GLN A 485 -10.71 7.79 12.63
N GLY A 486 -11.14 6.69 12.00
CA GLY A 486 -12.24 5.88 12.52
C GLY A 486 -11.86 5.21 13.85
N MET A 487 -12.87 4.93 14.68
CA MET A 487 -12.71 4.16 15.91
C MET A 487 -13.63 2.94 15.90
N THR A 488 -13.10 1.78 16.27
CA THR A 488 -13.90 0.58 16.53
C THR A 488 -13.71 0.13 17.97
N LEU A 489 -14.81 -0.11 18.69
CA LEU A 489 -14.82 -0.74 20.01
C LEU A 489 -15.64 -2.02 19.95
N ASN A 490 -14.98 -3.16 20.11
CA ASN A 490 -15.64 -4.46 20.24
C ASN A 490 -15.76 -4.81 21.73
N VAL A 491 -16.97 -5.17 22.18
CA VAL A 491 -17.27 -5.65 23.53
C VAL A 491 -17.93 -7.02 23.41
N GLY A 492 -17.15 -8.09 23.55
CA GLY A 492 -17.62 -9.44 23.23
C GLY A 492 -17.97 -9.54 21.75
N THR A 493 -19.22 -9.92 21.46
CA THR A 493 -19.76 -9.98 20.09
C THR A 493 -20.38 -8.66 19.61
N TYR A 494 -20.51 -7.65 20.48
CA TYR A 494 -21.01 -6.34 20.09
C TYR A 494 -19.88 -5.50 19.47
N SER A 495 -20.16 -4.88 18.33
CA SER A 495 -19.22 -4.00 17.63
C SER A 495 -19.81 -2.60 17.50
N LEU A 496 -19.06 -1.61 17.97
CA LEU A 496 -19.35 -0.20 17.78
C LEU A 496 -18.30 0.40 16.84
N VAL A 497 -18.74 0.91 15.69
CA VAL A 497 -17.88 1.58 14.70
C VAL A 497 -18.27 3.05 14.64
N ILE A 498 -17.31 3.93 14.90
CA ILE A 498 -17.42 5.37 14.76
C ILE A 498 -16.63 5.77 13.50
N PRO A 499 -17.28 6.41 12.51
CA PRO A 499 -16.58 6.80 11.29
C PRO A 499 -15.56 7.93 11.57
N ALA A 500 -14.52 7.99 10.74
CA ALA A 500 -13.60 9.13 10.72
C ALA A 500 -14.36 10.45 10.53
N GLY A 501 -13.89 11.54 11.12
CA GLY A 501 -14.59 12.84 11.05
C GLY A 501 -15.68 13.04 12.10
N ALA A 502 -16.14 11.97 12.76
CA ALA A 502 -17.25 12.08 13.70
C ALA A 502 -16.85 12.71 15.05
N PHE A 503 -15.58 12.59 15.46
CA PHE A 503 -15.12 13.21 16.69
C PHE A 503 -14.82 14.69 16.49
N VAL A 504 -15.27 15.50 17.44
CA VAL A 504 -14.90 16.92 17.53
C VAL A 504 -13.65 17.05 18.39
N ALA A 505 -12.57 17.59 17.80
CA ALA A 505 -11.36 17.95 18.52
C ALA A 505 -11.62 19.12 19.49
N ARG A 506 -11.05 19.05 20.69
CA ARG A 506 -11.17 20.05 21.75
C ARG A 506 -9.84 20.77 21.97
N PRO A 507 -9.86 22.03 22.45
CA PRO A 507 -8.63 22.82 22.64
C PRO A 507 -7.57 22.20 23.57
N ASN A 508 -7.98 21.27 24.45
CA ASN A 508 -7.09 20.54 25.35
C ASN A 508 -6.52 19.25 24.74
N GLY A 509 -6.65 19.05 23.43
CA GLY A 509 -6.22 17.84 22.72
C GLY A 509 -7.12 16.63 22.92
N ALA A 510 -8.25 16.78 23.62
CA ALA A 510 -9.25 15.73 23.72
C ALA A 510 -10.15 15.66 22.48
N PHE A 511 -10.79 14.52 22.27
CA PHE A 511 -11.75 14.27 21.22
C PHE A 511 -13.07 13.85 21.86
N ALA A 512 -14.19 14.35 21.35
CA ALA A 512 -15.51 14.01 21.86
C ALA A 512 -16.45 13.60 20.72
N PHE A 513 -17.26 12.58 20.96
CA PHE A 513 -18.38 12.19 20.11
C PHE A 513 -19.64 12.09 20.97
N GLU A 514 -20.71 12.75 20.52
CA GLU A 514 -22.05 12.64 21.10
C GLU A 514 -23.02 12.38 19.96
N GLY A 515 -23.75 11.28 20.01
CA GLY A 515 -24.64 10.91 18.91
C GLY A 515 -25.32 9.56 19.09
N ALA A 516 -25.96 9.09 18.03
CA ALA A 516 -26.57 7.77 17.98
C ALA A 516 -26.04 6.97 16.79
N ILE A 517 -25.63 5.73 17.02
CA ILE A 517 -25.17 4.80 15.99
C ILE A 517 -25.87 3.47 16.21
N ASN A 518 -26.50 2.93 15.15
CA ASN A 518 -27.22 1.65 15.20
C ASN A 518 -28.21 1.53 16.38
N GLY A 519 -28.90 2.62 16.72
CA GLY A 519 -29.85 2.69 17.83
C GLY A 519 -29.24 2.88 19.23
N ALA A 520 -27.91 2.80 19.37
CA ALA A 520 -27.20 3.11 20.61
C ALA A 520 -26.94 4.61 20.72
N ARG A 521 -27.33 5.25 21.83
CA ARG A 521 -26.90 6.62 22.16
C ARG A 521 -25.57 6.57 22.89
N LEU A 522 -24.64 7.43 22.46
CA LEU A 522 -23.23 7.36 22.81
C LEU A 522 -22.73 8.72 23.25
N GLU A 523 -21.96 8.72 24.34
CA GLU A 523 -21.08 9.82 24.75
C GLU A 523 -19.67 9.22 24.87
N ILE A 524 -18.74 9.69 24.04
CA ILE A 524 -17.38 9.18 23.97
C ILE A 524 -16.42 10.34 24.16
N ARG A 525 -15.43 10.15 25.02
CA ARG A 525 -14.33 11.09 25.20
C ARG A 525 -13.00 10.36 25.17
N ILE A 526 -12.08 10.83 24.33
CA ILE A 526 -10.68 10.39 24.28
C ILE A 526 -9.82 11.57 24.69
N ALA A 527 -8.91 11.40 25.65
CA ALA A 527 -8.05 12.48 26.12
C ALA A 527 -6.61 12.01 26.32
N PRO A 528 -5.61 12.82 25.93
CA PRO A 528 -4.22 12.52 26.22
C PRO A 528 -3.95 12.60 27.73
N THR A 529 -3.15 11.68 28.23
CA THR A 529 -2.67 11.64 29.63
C THR A 529 -1.14 11.73 29.74
N GLY A 530 -0.44 11.77 28.62
CA GLY A 530 1.01 11.88 28.52
C GLY A 530 1.46 11.81 27.06
N ALA A 531 2.78 11.80 26.81
CA ALA A 531 3.31 11.49 25.50
C ALA A 531 2.87 10.07 25.12
N GLU A 532 2.20 9.91 23.96
CA GLU A 532 1.71 8.63 23.43
C GLU A 532 0.68 7.90 24.32
N ALA A 533 0.19 8.52 25.42
CA ALA A 533 -0.69 7.89 26.39
C ALA A 533 -2.07 8.56 26.40
N TYR A 534 -3.13 7.76 26.41
CA TYR A 534 -4.50 8.23 26.31
C TYR A 534 -5.43 7.48 27.26
N ARG A 535 -6.54 8.14 27.59
CA ARG A 535 -7.73 7.52 28.19
C ARG A 535 -8.93 7.70 27.29
N ILE A 536 -9.79 6.70 27.28
CA ILE A 536 -11.09 6.72 26.62
C ILE A 536 -12.17 6.41 27.64
N HIS A 537 -13.26 7.17 27.57
CA HIS A 537 -14.50 6.94 28.31
C HIS A 537 -15.63 6.81 27.31
N VAL A 538 -16.43 5.75 27.40
CA VAL A 538 -17.61 5.50 26.56
C VAL A 538 -18.79 5.24 27.47
N MET A 539 -19.85 6.03 27.30
CA MET A 539 -21.17 5.74 27.85
C MET A 539 -22.09 5.38 26.69
N ALA A 540 -22.70 4.19 26.76
CA ALA A 540 -23.65 3.72 25.76
C ALA A 540 -24.98 3.38 26.43
N SER A 541 -26.08 3.77 25.79
CA SER A 541 -27.45 3.40 26.16
C SER A 541 -28.25 2.96 24.94
N GLY A 542 -29.30 2.17 25.15
CA GLY A 542 -30.03 1.47 24.09
C GLY A 542 -29.40 0.14 23.64
N VAL A 543 -28.39 -0.38 24.35
CA VAL A 543 -27.66 -1.60 23.99
C VAL A 543 -27.87 -2.68 25.05
N ASN A 544 -28.29 -3.87 24.65
CA ASN A 544 -28.43 -5.00 25.56
C ASN A 544 -27.25 -5.99 25.40
N LEU A 545 -26.39 -6.05 26.41
CA LEU A 545 -25.22 -6.93 26.46
C LEU A 545 -25.34 -8.04 27.52
N THR A 546 -26.54 -8.33 28.04
CA THR A 546 -26.73 -9.32 29.14
C THR A 546 -26.33 -10.74 28.77
N ALA A 547 -26.21 -11.06 27.48
CA ALA A 547 -25.79 -12.37 27.01
C ALA A 547 -24.27 -12.59 27.08
N LEU A 548 -23.46 -11.56 27.36
CA LEU A 548 -22.01 -11.69 27.46
C LEU A 548 -21.60 -12.39 28.76
N THR A 549 -20.65 -13.31 28.66
CA THR A 549 -20.08 -14.03 29.79
C THR A 549 -18.67 -13.55 30.09
N ASN A 550 -18.34 -13.45 31.38
CA ASN A 550 -16.97 -13.13 31.80
C ASN A 550 -15.99 -14.27 31.53
N PRO A 551 -14.72 -13.96 31.19
CA PRO A 551 -14.21 -12.63 30.88
C PRO A 551 -14.65 -12.16 29.48
N VAL A 552 -15.03 -10.89 29.36
CA VAL A 552 -15.47 -10.29 28.10
C VAL A 552 -14.23 -9.81 27.33
N PRO A 553 -13.96 -10.32 26.11
CA PRO A 553 -12.91 -9.77 25.27
C PRO A 553 -13.31 -8.36 24.82
N VAL A 554 -12.39 -7.41 24.95
CA VAL A 554 -12.57 -6.03 24.52
C VAL A 554 -11.42 -5.62 23.62
N THR A 555 -11.76 -5.11 22.44
CA THR A 555 -10.79 -4.59 21.47
C THR A 555 -11.11 -3.14 21.16
N LEU A 556 -10.11 -2.27 21.25
CA LEU A 556 -10.19 -0.88 20.82
C LEU A 556 -9.24 -0.67 19.65
N THR A 557 -9.75 -0.06 18.58
CA THR A 557 -8.99 0.34 17.41
C THR A 557 -9.24 1.82 17.11
N ILE A 558 -8.20 2.60 16.86
CA ILE A 558 -8.26 4.00 16.42
C ILE A 558 -7.27 4.16 15.25
N GLY A 559 -7.80 4.35 14.04
CA GLY A 559 -7.01 4.21 12.80
C GLY A 559 -6.34 2.83 12.76
N ASN A 560 -5.02 2.81 12.54
CA ASN A 560 -4.22 1.59 12.54
C ASN A 560 -3.78 1.13 13.94
N ASN A 561 -4.04 1.89 15.00
CA ASN A 561 -3.60 1.51 16.35
C ASN A 561 -4.67 0.66 17.04
N ALA A 562 -4.29 -0.50 17.57
CA ALA A 562 -5.24 -1.40 18.20
C ALA A 562 -4.72 -2.08 19.46
N GLY A 563 -5.60 -2.41 20.38
CA GLY A 563 -5.28 -3.25 21.52
C GLY A 563 -6.47 -4.08 21.96
N THR A 564 -6.16 -5.29 22.44
CA THR A 564 -7.15 -6.24 22.94
C THR A 564 -6.80 -6.64 24.37
N THR A 565 -7.81 -6.73 25.22
CA THR A 565 -7.68 -7.23 26.59
C THR A 565 -8.96 -7.96 27.00
N ALA A 566 -8.89 -8.83 28.00
CA ALA A 566 -10.05 -9.52 28.54
C ALA A 566 -10.44 -8.89 29.87
N VAL A 567 -11.70 -8.47 30.00
CA VAL A 567 -12.20 -7.73 31.16
C VAL A 567 -13.21 -8.57 31.92
N THR A 568 -13.08 -8.64 33.24
CA THR A 568 -14.16 -9.11 34.11
C THR A 568 -15.18 -7.98 34.25
N ALA A 569 -16.24 -8.01 33.46
CA ALA A 569 -17.30 -7.02 33.46
C ALA A 569 -18.12 -7.09 34.75
N ALA A 570 -18.44 -5.93 35.34
CA ALA A 570 -19.46 -5.87 36.38
C ALA A 570 -20.84 -5.75 35.72
N ILE A 571 -21.64 -6.81 35.82
CA ILE A 571 -22.99 -6.87 35.26
C ILE A 571 -23.96 -6.63 36.41
N ARG A 572 -24.77 -5.58 36.32
CA ARG A 572 -25.76 -5.20 37.33
C ARG A 572 -27.15 -5.05 36.74
#